data_AF-A0A2V1AQ98-F1
#
_entry.id   AF-A0A2V1AQ98-F1
#
_cell.length_a   1.000
_cell.length_b   1.000
_cell.length_c   1.000
_cell.angle_alpha   90.00
_cell.angle_beta   90.00
_cell.angle_gamma   90.00
#
_symmetry.space_group_name_H-M   'P 1'
#
loop_
_entity.id
_entity.type
_entity.pdbx_description
1 polymer ?
#
loop_
_entity_poly.entity_id
_entity_poly.type
_entity_poly.pdbx_seq_one_letter_code
_entity_poly.pdbx_strand_id
1 'polypeptide(L)'
;MAVKSFNNIVSNSPGSKFTIEKNRYLLYVSLTCPFAQRALIARQIKGLEDYFPLVHTHFSLDSNGWRFATKEELASVPEGDIKYGSAEPVYGFDRISKLYNKANPEYEGRWTVPALWDKKEETLVNNESAELVRFFNTEFNEVLPEKYAKVDLYPKELQSDIESFNEQFGDKVAQGFFKATFASNKEDFEAGYKLLIDELKKVDTELAERQKKGSFFAVGSQVTEADIKLFTSIVRLGRLYYKEYDAQRLSIGKDYPHVHKWLKNLWEIPAFKDTTSFTQLTDSAESRSGHKVSEKIESVLDLA
;
A
#
# COMPACT_ATOMS: atom_id res chain seq x y z
N MET A 1 6.45 -28.55 6.01
CA MET A 1 6.01 -27.75 4.85
C MET A 1 6.77 -26.45 4.90
N ALA A 2 7.38 -26.01 3.80
CA ALA A 2 8.11 -24.75 3.77
C ALA A 2 7.17 -23.58 4.10
N VAL A 3 7.59 -22.71 5.03
CA VAL A 3 6.84 -21.52 5.38
C VAL A 3 7.08 -20.47 4.30
N LYS A 4 5.99 -20.03 3.65
CA LYS A 4 6.03 -19.04 2.56
C LYS A 4 5.36 -17.72 2.91
N SER A 5 4.60 -17.69 4.00
CA SER A 5 3.98 -16.47 4.54
C SER A 5 3.81 -16.57 6.06
N PHE A 6 3.56 -15.43 6.69
CA PHE A 6 3.17 -15.30 8.08
C PHE A 6 1.76 -14.72 8.12
N ASN A 7 0.82 -15.42 8.77
CA ASN A 7 -0.61 -15.10 8.72
C ASN A 7 -1.23 -15.05 10.13
N ASN A 8 -0.44 -14.74 11.17
CA ASN A 8 -0.98 -14.60 12.52
C ASN A 8 -1.63 -13.22 12.70
N ILE A 9 -2.37 -13.05 13.78
CA ILE A 9 -3.00 -11.76 14.14
C ILE A 9 -2.60 -11.33 15.55
N VAL A 10 -2.65 -10.03 15.81
CA VAL A 10 -2.55 -9.47 17.17
C VAL A 10 -3.97 -9.34 17.73
N SER A 11 -4.26 -10.04 18.82
CA SER A 11 -5.61 -10.13 19.40
C SER A 11 -5.54 -10.41 20.90
N ASN A 12 -6.52 -9.93 21.67
CA ASN A 12 -6.69 -10.27 23.09
C ASN A 12 -7.61 -11.49 23.30
N SER A 13 -8.00 -12.19 22.23
CA SER A 13 -8.75 -13.44 22.32
C SER A 13 -8.03 -14.48 23.20
N PRO A 14 -8.75 -15.31 23.97
CA PRO A 14 -8.14 -16.34 24.80
C PRO A 14 -7.21 -17.26 23.98
N GLY A 15 -5.96 -17.42 24.44
CA GLY A 15 -4.96 -18.27 23.78
C GLY A 15 -4.16 -17.57 22.67
N SER A 16 -4.40 -16.29 22.40
CA SER A 16 -3.58 -15.51 21.46
C SER A 16 -2.12 -15.44 21.90
N LYS A 17 -1.21 -15.89 21.03
CA LYS A 17 0.24 -15.73 21.21
C LYS A 17 0.67 -14.26 21.14
N PHE A 18 0.02 -13.49 20.27
CA PHE A 18 0.32 -12.09 20.01
C PHE A 18 -0.79 -11.22 20.61
N THR A 19 -0.58 -10.69 21.81
CA THR A 19 -1.55 -9.88 22.56
C THR A 19 -1.37 -8.40 22.29
N ILE A 20 -2.44 -7.62 22.39
CA ILE A 20 -2.39 -6.18 22.14
C ILE A 20 -1.56 -5.48 23.21
N GLU A 21 -0.43 -4.90 22.80
CA GLU A 21 0.51 -4.22 23.68
C GLU A 21 1.18 -3.06 22.93
N LYS A 22 1.10 -1.85 23.49
CA LYS A 22 1.84 -0.69 22.95
C LYS A 22 3.33 -0.95 23.04
N ASN A 23 4.10 -0.43 22.09
CA ASN A 23 5.56 -0.61 22.02
C ASN A 23 6.05 -2.06 21.86
N ARG A 24 5.20 -3.05 21.62
CA ARG A 24 5.62 -4.44 21.34
C ARG A 24 5.92 -4.68 19.86
N TYR A 25 5.12 -4.10 18.98
CA TYR A 25 5.16 -4.38 17.55
C TYR A 25 5.87 -3.28 16.76
N LEU A 26 6.38 -3.63 15.58
CA LEU A 26 6.86 -2.70 14.55
C LEU A 26 6.26 -3.10 13.20
N LEU A 27 5.83 -2.11 12.42
CA LEU A 27 5.34 -2.34 11.07
C LEU A 27 6.36 -1.83 10.05
N TYR A 28 7.03 -2.77 9.38
CA TYR A 28 8.01 -2.49 8.35
C TYR A 28 7.29 -2.23 7.02
N VAL A 29 7.55 -1.08 6.40
CA VAL A 29 6.81 -0.57 5.25
C VAL A 29 7.70 0.12 4.23
N SER A 30 7.21 0.22 3.00
CA SER A 30 7.72 1.19 2.02
C SER A 30 6.56 2.05 1.54
N LEU A 31 6.75 3.37 1.44
CA LEU A 31 5.75 4.26 0.83
C LEU A 31 5.58 4.00 -0.66
N THR A 32 6.53 3.29 -1.28
CA THR A 32 6.49 2.96 -2.72
C THR A 32 5.67 1.70 -2.99
N CYS A 33 5.52 0.82 -1.99
CA CYS A 33 4.77 -0.43 -2.10
C CYS A 33 3.26 -0.20 -1.92
N PRO A 34 2.42 -0.50 -2.93
CA PRO A 34 0.97 -0.34 -2.81
C PRO A 34 0.37 -1.27 -1.74
N PHE A 35 0.89 -2.49 -1.58
CA PHE A 35 0.44 -3.42 -0.55
C PHE A 35 0.72 -2.88 0.86
N ALA A 36 1.91 -2.30 1.08
CA ALA A 36 2.23 -1.71 2.38
C ALA A 36 1.36 -0.48 2.65
N GLN A 37 1.07 0.33 1.63
CA GLN A 37 0.19 1.47 1.79
C GLN A 37 -1.24 1.09 2.21
N ARG A 38 -1.76 -0.08 1.81
CA ARG A 38 -3.08 -0.54 2.30
C ARG A 38 -3.10 -0.65 3.82
N ALA A 39 -2.06 -1.26 4.39
CA ALA A 39 -1.89 -1.37 5.83
C ALA A 39 -1.68 0.01 6.49
N LEU A 40 -0.94 0.93 5.86
CA LEU A 40 -0.73 2.29 6.37
C LEU A 40 -2.04 3.10 6.44
N ILE A 41 -2.85 3.05 5.38
CA ILE A 41 -4.15 3.74 5.33
C ILE A 41 -5.06 3.18 6.43
N ALA A 42 -5.21 1.85 6.51
CA ALA A 42 -6.03 1.21 7.55
C ALA A 42 -5.53 1.53 8.97
N ARG A 43 -4.20 1.51 9.19
CA ARG A 43 -3.58 1.90 10.47
C ARG A 43 -3.95 3.32 10.88
N GLN A 44 -3.88 4.29 9.97
CA GLN A 44 -4.19 5.69 10.29
C GLN A 44 -5.70 5.92 10.44
N ILE A 45 -6.53 5.28 9.62
CA ILE A 45 -8.00 5.33 9.77
C ILE A 45 -8.44 4.77 11.13
N LYS A 46 -7.80 3.69 11.59
CA LYS A 46 -8.13 3.03 12.87
C LYS A 46 -7.39 3.61 14.08
N GLY A 47 -6.59 4.66 13.92
CA GLY A 47 -5.89 5.29 15.05
C GLY A 47 -4.88 4.38 15.74
N LEU A 48 -4.19 3.53 14.97
CA LEU A 48 -3.30 2.48 15.47
C LEU A 48 -1.83 2.90 15.52
N GLU A 49 -1.54 4.19 15.49
CA GLU A 49 -0.18 4.70 15.35
C GLU A 49 0.72 4.33 16.53
N ASP A 50 0.17 4.38 17.74
CA ASP A 50 0.84 4.01 19.00
C ASP A 50 1.10 2.50 19.14
N TYR A 51 0.30 1.67 18.46
CA TYR A 51 0.40 0.21 18.55
C TYR A 51 1.40 -0.33 17.54
N PHE A 52 1.48 0.30 16.38
CA PHE A 52 2.34 -0.11 15.28
C PHE A 52 3.23 1.05 14.81
N PRO A 53 4.27 1.44 15.56
CA PRO A 53 5.29 2.33 15.06
C PRO A 53 5.90 1.80 13.74
N LEU A 54 6.22 2.70 12.83
CA LEU A 54 6.67 2.37 11.48
C LEU A 54 8.20 2.26 11.42
N VAL A 55 8.68 1.32 10.62
CA VAL A 55 10.06 1.30 10.12
C VAL A 55 10.01 1.40 8.61
N HIS A 56 10.58 2.46 8.04
CA HIS A 56 10.53 2.72 6.61
C HIS A 56 11.75 2.09 5.93
N THR A 57 11.50 1.23 4.95
CA THR A 57 12.57 0.81 4.04
C THR A 57 12.93 1.98 3.12
N HIS A 58 14.09 1.88 2.49
CA HIS A 58 14.47 2.77 1.40
C HIS A 58 13.49 2.67 0.21
N PHE A 59 13.35 3.74 -0.56
CA PHE A 59 12.45 3.79 -1.73
C PHE A 59 12.91 2.90 -2.89
N SER A 60 14.23 2.72 -3.01
CA SER A 60 14.87 1.86 -4.00
C SER A 60 14.71 0.39 -3.63
N LEU A 61 14.24 -0.40 -4.61
CA LEU A 61 14.10 -1.85 -4.54
C LEU A 61 15.07 -2.46 -5.56
N ASP A 62 16.12 -3.12 -5.06
CA ASP A 62 17.12 -3.79 -5.88
C ASP A 62 16.89 -5.31 -5.97
N SER A 63 17.78 -6.02 -6.67
CA SER A 63 17.70 -7.48 -6.83
C SER A 63 17.81 -8.26 -5.52
N ASN A 64 18.33 -7.65 -4.46
CA ASN A 64 18.43 -8.22 -3.12
C ASN A 64 17.25 -7.78 -2.21
N GLY A 65 16.22 -7.17 -2.77
CA GLY A 65 15.00 -6.78 -2.07
C GLY A 65 15.11 -5.46 -1.31
N TRP A 66 14.22 -5.26 -0.33
CA TRP A 66 14.14 -4.02 0.43
C TRP A 66 15.35 -3.85 1.37
N ARG A 67 15.97 -2.68 1.30
CA ARG A 67 17.04 -2.25 2.21
C ARG A 67 16.59 -1.11 3.13
N PHE A 68 17.35 -0.88 4.19
CA PHE A 68 17.24 0.28 5.07
C PHE A 68 18.20 1.38 4.63
N ALA A 69 17.98 2.59 5.15
CA ALA A 69 18.85 3.74 4.86
C ALA A 69 20.23 3.55 5.49
N THR A 70 21.29 3.95 4.80
CA THR A 70 22.64 3.95 5.38
C THR A 70 22.83 5.16 6.31
N LYS A 71 23.87 5.13 7.15
CA LYS A 71 24.19 6.26 8.04
C LYS A 71 24.51 7.53 7.25
N GLU A 72 25.18 7.38 6.11
CA GLU A 72 25.55 8.48 5.21
C GLU A 72 24.30 9.10 4.58
N GLU A 73 23.35 8.29 4.12
CA GLU A 73 22.06 8.76 3.58
C GLU A 73 21.27 9.53 4.64
N LEU A 74 21.18 9.00 5.87
CA LEU A 74 20.49 9.65 6.97
C LEU A 74 21.18 10.94 7.42
N ALA A 75 22.51 11.00 7.39
CA ALA A 75 23.26 12.22 7.70
C ALA A 75 23.11 13.32 6.64
N SER A 76 22.62 12.98 5.44
CA SER A 76 22.42 13.93 4.33
C SER A 76 21.06 14.64 4.35
N VAL A 77 20.19 14.31 5.30
CA VAL A 77 18.83 14.86 5.46
C VAL A 77 18.60 15.33 6.89
N PRO A 78 17.62 16.22 7.15
CA PRO A 78 17.25 16.60 8.50
C PRO A 78 16.89 15.39 9.37
N GLU A 79 17.15 15.49 10.67
CA GLU A 79 16.77 14.43 11.62
C GLU A 79 15.27 14.15 11.56
N GLY A 80 14.91 12.87 11.47
CA GLY A 80 13.51 12.43 11.33
C GLY A 80 12.95 12.48 9.90
N ASP A 81 13.70 13.00 8.93
CA ASP A 81 13.28 12.94 7.52
C ASP A 81 13.38 11.49 7.00
N ILE A 82 12.27 10.99 6.46
CA ILE A 82 12.14 9.63 5.94
C ILE A 82 12.41 9.54 4.43
N LYS A 83 12.98 10.57 3.79
CA LYS A 83 13.28 10.60 2.34
C LYS A 83 13.92 9.31 1.85
N TYR A 84 14.93 8.81 2.57
CA TYR A 84 15.66 7.58 2.25
C TYR A 84 15.15 6.35 3.03
N GLY A 85 14.03 6.48 3.77
CA GLY A 85 13.59 5.52 4.78
C GLY A 85 14.26 5.77 6.14
N SER A 86 14.34 4.73 6.96
CA SER A 86 14.97 4.76 8.29
C SER A 86 16.09 3.72 8.38
N ALA A 87 16.97 3.89 9.37
CA ALA A 87 17.78 2.77 9.85
C ALA A 87 16.88 1.74 10.55
N GLU A 88 17.29 0.48 10.55
CA GLU A 88 16.56 -0.56 11.26
C GLU A 88 16.84 -0.47 12.78
N PRO A 89 15.80 -0.25 13.62
CA PRO A 89 16.04 0.18 15.00
C PRO A 89 16.27 -0.96 15.99
N VAL A 90 15.99 -2.22 15.65
CA VAL A 90 16.03 -3.34 16.61
C VAL A 90 17.38 -4.05 16.59
N TYR A 91 17.87 -4.37 15.40
CA TYR A 91 19.07 -5.19 15.17
C TYR A 91 20.14 -4.46 14.35
N GLY A 92 19.81 -3.31 13.76
CA GLY A 92 20.70 -2.61 12.83
C GLY A 92 20.86 -3.36 11.51
N PHE A 93 19.85 -4.15 11.11
CA PHE A 93 19.89 -4.82 9.82
C PHE A 93 19.90 -3.82 8.67
N ASP A 94 20.59 -4.19 7.60
CA ASP A 94 20.64 -3.44 6.34
C ASP A 94 19.49 -3.79 5.39
N ARG A 95 18.85 -4.95 5.58
CA ARG A 95 17.82 -5.50 4.69
C ARG A 95 16.72 -6.23 5.44
N ILE A 96 15.52 -6.21 4.87
CA ILE A 96 14.36 -6.89 5.44
C ILE A 96 14.51 -8.42 5.40
N SER A 97 15.28 -8.97 4.46
CA SER A 97 15.53 -10.42 4.37
C SER A 97 16.14 -10.99 5.65
N LYS A 98 16.99 -10.22 6.36
CA LYS A 98 17.55 -10.62 7.65
C LYS A 98 16.48 -10.78 8.74
N LEU A 99 15.42 -9.97 8.68
CA LEU A 99 14.27 -10.07 9.58
C LEU A 99 13.49 -11.37 9.35
N TYR A 100 13.22 -11.69 8.08
CA TYR A 100 12.55 -12.94 7.70
C TYR A 100 13.37 -14.17 8.06
N ASN A 101 14.68 -14.16 7.77
CA ASN A 101 15.57 -15.26 8.13
C ASN A 101 15.69 -15.43 9.65
N LYS A 102 15.60 -14.34 10.43
CA LYS A 102 15.55 -14.40 11.90
C LYS A 102 14.23 -15.01 12.39
N ALA A 103 13.09 -14.66 11.79
CA ALA A 103 11.81 -15.27 12.13
C ALA A 103 11.74 -16.76 11.78
N ASN A 104 12.30 -17.14 10.63
CA ASN A 104 12.38 -18.52 10.18
C ASN A 104 13.56 -18.72 9.19
N PRO A 105 14.64 -19.42 9.57
CA PRO A 105 15.77 -19.71 8.69
C PRO A 105 15.42 -20.56 7.46
N GLU A 106 14.31 -21.29 7.50
CA GLU A 106 13.79 -22.12 6.40
C GLU A 106 12.71 -21.40 5.58
N TYR A 107 12.60 -20.07 5.69
CA TYR A 107 11.65 -19.28 4.91
C TYR A 107 11.98 -19.33 3.41
N GLU A 108 11.03 -19.80 2.60
CA GLU A 108 11.19 -19.95 1.14
C GLU A 108 10.39 -18.90 0.33
N GLY A 109 9.69 -17.99 1.01
CA GLY A 109 8.90 -16.94 0.36
C GLY A 109 9.72 -15.72 -0.05
N ARG A 110 9.02 -14.69 -0.55
CA ARG A 110 9.64 -13.40 -0.86
C ARG A 110 9.71 -12.54 0.39
N TRP A 111 10.80 -11.80 0.57
CA TRP A 111 10.95 -10.86 1.68
C TRP A 111 10.20 -9.56 1.40
N THR A 112 8.89 -9.55 1.68
CA THR A 112 7.95 -8.48 1.31
C THR A 112 7.75 -7.44 2.42
N VAL A 113 7.23 -6.27 2.01
CA VAL A 113 6.53 -5.32 2.89
C VAL A 113 5.06 -5.26 2.45
N PRO A 114 4.10 -5.05 3.37
CA PRO A 114 4.27 -4.78 4.79
C PRO A 114 4.72 -6.02 5.57
N ALA A 115 5.47 -5.83 6.67
CA ALA A 115 5.85 -6.92 7.56
C ALA A 115 5.67 -6.49 9.02
N LEU A 116 4.75 -7.15 9.72
CA LEU A 116 4.45 -6.90 11.12
C LEU A 116 5.37 -7.75 12.00
N TRP A 117 6.24 -7.11 12.76
CA TRP A 117 7.21 -7.74 13.63
C TRP A 117 6.80 -7.66 15.09
N ASP A 118 6.97 -8.75 15.83
CA ASP A 118 6.88 -8.78 17.28
C ASP A 118 8.28 -8.74 17.89
N LYS A 119 8.59 -7.69 18.67
CA LYS A 119 9.89 -7.56 19.35
C LYS A 119 10.04 -8.52 20.53
N LYS A 120 8.94 -9.01 21.11
CA LYS A 120 8.97 -9.91 22.27
C LYS A 120 9.25 -11.34 21.86
N GLU A 121 8.51 -11.81 20.86
CA GLU A 121 8.68 -13.16 20.30
C GLU A 121 9.76 -13.24 19.22
N GLU A 122 10.37 -12.10 18.89
CA GLU A 122 11.39 -11.95 17.85
C GLU A 122 11.03 -12.65 16.53
N THR A 123 9.78 -12.48 16.08
CA THR A 123 9.26 -13.16 14.89
C THR A 123 8.30 -12.28 14.09
N LEU A 124 8.05 -12.68 12.84
CA LEU A 124 7.03 -12.08 12.00
C LEU A 124 5.65 -12.58 12.41
N VAL A 125 4.75 -11.64 12.68
CA VAL A 125 3.34 -11.91 12.98
C VAL A 125 2.58 -12.13 11.68
N ASN A 126 2.66 -11.14 10.77
CA ASN A 126 1.90 -11.14 9.53
C ASN A 126 2.65 -10.36 8.43
N ASN A 127 2.62 -10.83 7.18
CA ASN A 127 3.17 -10.10 6.04
C ASN A 127 2.19 -9.91 4.88
N GLU A 128 0.90 -10.12 5.13
CA GLU A 128 -0.13 -10.18 4.11
C GLU A 128 -1.11 -9.00 4.20
N SER A 129 -0.95 -8.05 3.28
CA SER A 129 -1.58 -6.73 3.37
C SER A 129 -3.11 -6.74 3.51
N ALA A 130 -3.80 -7.69 2.87
CA ALA A 130 -5.26 -7.78 2.94
C ALA A 130 -5.72 -8.29 4.32
N GLU A 131 -5.01 -9.27 4.89
CA GLU A 131 -5.24 -9.70 6.26
C GLU A 131 -4.92 -8.57 7.24
N LEU A 132 -3.85 -7.80 6.97
CA LEU A 132 -3.48 -6.66 7.80
C LEU A 132 -4.62 -5.61 7.89
N VAL A 133 -5.27 -5.30 6.76
CA VAL A 133 -6.41 -4.37 6.75
C VAL A 133 -7.58 -4.94 7.57
N ARG A 134 -7.90 -6.22 7.40
CA ARG A 134 -9.05 -6.85 8.09
C ARG A 134 -8.84 -7.01 9.58
N PHE A 135 -7.65 -7.39 10.06
CA PHE A 135 -7.43 -7.48 11.51
C PHE A 135 -7.33 -6.09 12.16
N PHE A 136 -6.72 -5.08 11.51
CA PHE A 136 -6.73 -3.70 12.02
C PHE A 136 -8.16 -3.18 12.17
N ASN A 137 -9.07 -3.62 11.31
CA ASN A 137 -10.47 -3.20 11.32
C ASN A 137 -11.21 -3.63 12.60
N THR A 138 -10.93 -4.81 13.15
CA THR A 138 -11.75 -5.42 14.21
C THR A 138 -11.03 -5.63 15.54
N GLU A 139 -9.79 -6.14 15.53
CA GLU A 139 -9.15 -6.69 16.74
C GLU A 139 -8.88 -5.66 17.83
N PHE A 140 -8.82 -4.38 17.47
CA PHE A 140 -8.49 -3.28 18.39
C PHE A 140 -9.71 -2.50 18.87
N ASN A 141 -10.92 -2.84 18.41
CA ASN A 141 -12.12 -2.05 18.70
C ASN A 141 -12.41 -1.90 20.19
N GLU A 142 -12.09 -2.91 21.01
CA GLU A 142 -12.32 -2.86 22.46
C GLU A 142 -11.35 -1.94 23.22
N VAL A 143 -10.18 -1.63 22.64
CA VAL A 143 -9.13 -0.82 23.28
C VAL A 143 -8.97 0.56 22.66
N LEU A 144 -9.61 0.82 21.52
CA LEU A 144 -9.54 2.08 20.80
C LEU A 144 -10.58 3.09 21.30
N PRO A 145 -10.28 4.40 21.23
CA PRO A 145 -11.30 5.44 21.37
C PRO A 145 -12.48 5.22 20.41
N GLU A 146 -13.68 5.56 20.86
CA GLU A 146 -14.94 5.31 20.14
C GLU A 146 -14.92 5.80 18.68
N LYS A 147 -14.32 6.97 18.42
CA LYS A 147 -14.20 7.54 17.07
C LYS A 147 -13.45 6.65 16.07
N TYR A 148 -12.55 5.79 16.54
CA TYR A 148 -11.81 4.83 15.72
C TYR A 148 -12.45 3.44 15.75
N ALA A 149 -12.95 3.01 16.93
CA ALA A 149 -13.60 1.72 17.12
C ALA A 149 -14.88 1.58 16.26
N LYS A 150 -15.61 2.67 16.05
CA LYS A 150 -16.83 2.68 15.21
C LYS A 150 -16.58 2.66 13.70
N VAL A 151 -15.35 2.92 13.25
CA VAL A 151 -15.03 2.84 11.83
C VAL A 151 -14.93 1.38 11.41
N ASP A 152 -15.73 0.99 10.42
CA ASP A 152 -15.74 -0.35 9.85
C ASP A 152 -15.44 -0.30 8.34
N LEU A 153 -14.26 -0.78 7.97
CA LEU A 153 -13.77 -0.87 6.60
C LEU A 153 -14.32 -2.09 5.84
N TYR A 154 -14.94 -3.04 6.54
CA TYR A 154 -15.48 -4.27 5.97
C TYR A 154 -16.84 -4.66 6.59
N PRO A 155 -17.83 -3.74 6.57
CA PRO A 155 -19.07 -3.93 7.31
C PRO A 155 -19.92 -5.03 6.69
N LYS A 156 -20.59 -5.80 7.55
CA LYS A 156 -21.24 -7.07 7.22
C LYS A 156 -22.22 -6.96 6.04
N GLU A 157 -22.98 -5.89 5.97
CA GLU A 157 -23.98 -5.63 4.94
C GLU A 157 -23.39 -5.29 3.57
N LEU A 158 -22.11 -4.90 3.50
CA LEU A 158 -21.42 -4.55 2.25
C LEU A 158 -20.39 -5.61 1.80
N GLN A 159 -20.15 -6.67 2.58
CA GLN A 159 -19.06 -7.63 2.29
C GLN A 159 -19.15 -8.23 0.90
N SER A 160 -20.35 -8.69 0.48
CA SER A 160 -20.54 -9.25 -0.86
C SER A 160 -20.28 -8.23 -1.97
N ASP A 161 -20.68 -6.97 -1.77
CA ASP A 161 -20.47 -5.90 -2.74
C ASP A 161 -18.99 -5.51 -2.81
N ILE A 162 -18.29 -5.49 -1.67
CA ILE A 162 -16.85 -5.25 -1.56
C ILE A 162 -16.07 -6.34 -2.28
N GLU A 163 -16.37 -7.61 -2.02
CA GLU A 163 -15.73 -8.75 -2.68
C GLU A 163 -15.94 -8.69 -4.20
N SER A 164 -17.19 -8.46 -4.63
CA SER A 164 -17.52 -8.33 -6.04
C SER A 164 -16.81 -7.17 -6.72
N PHE A 165 -16.79 -5.98 -6.09
CA PHE A 165 -16.08 -4.82 -6.61
C PHE A 165 -14.57 -5.08 -6.71
N ASN A 166 -13.99 -5.70 -5.69
CA ASN A 166 -12.58 -6.03 -5.67
C ASN A 166 -12.22 -7.01 -6.78
N GLU A 167 -13.00 -8.05 -7.00
CA GLU A 167 -12.75 -9.03 -8.06
C GLU A 167 -12.90 -8.43 -9.46
N GLN A 168 -13.94 -7.62 -9.68
CA GLN A 168 -14.27 -7.05 -10.98
C GLN A 168 -13.37 -5.88 -11.36
N PHE A 169 -12.93 -5.08 -10.39
CA PHE A 169 -12.24 -3.82 -10.66
C PHE A 169 -10.89 -3.74 -9.94
N GLY A 170 -10.87 -3.82 -8.61
CA GLY A 170 -9.66 -3.60 -7.82
C GLY A 170 -8.49 -4.53 -8.21
N ASP A 171 -8.76 -5.82 -8.36
CA ASP A 171 -7.78 -6.83 -8.75
C ASP A 171 -7.34 -6.69 -10.20
N LYS A 172 -8.26 -6.31 -11.10
CA LYS A 172 -7.96 -6.15 -12.53
C LYS A 172 -7.11 -4.92 -12.80
N VAL A 173 -7.40 -3.80 -12.13
CA VAL A 173 -6.57 -2.58 -12.17
C VAL A 173 -5.19 -2.88 -11.60
N ALA A 174 -5.10 -3.55 -10.45
CA ALA A 174 -3.82 -3.93 -9.87
C ALA A 174 -3.03 -4.85 -10.82
N GLN A 175 -3.68 -5.86 -11.42
CA GLN A 175 -3.06 -6.76 -12.39
C GLN A 175 -2.49 -6.01 -13.59
N GLY A 176 -3.27 -5.11 -14.21
CA GLY A 176 -2.81 -4.28 -15.32
C GLY A 176 -1.63 -3.40 -14.93
N PHE A 177 -1.72 -2.73 -13.79
CA PHE A 177 -0.65 -1.89 -13.24
C PHE A 177 0.64 -2.68 -13.01
N PHE A 178 0.59 -3.83 -12.34
CA PHE A 178 1.77 -4.64 -12.06
C PHE A 178 2.38 -5.22 -13.33
N LYS A 179 1.55 -5.72 -14.24
CA LYS A 179 2.02 -6.27 -15.52
C LYS A 179 2.76 -5.21 -16.33
N ALA A 180 2.23 -3.99 -16.41
CA ALA A 180 2.92 -2.89 -17.09
C ALA A 180 4.19 -2.44 -16.35
N THR A 181 4.13 -2.31 -15.02
CA THR A 181 5.25 -1.78 -14.21
C THR A 181 6.47 -2.68 -14.18
N PHE A 182 6.27 -4.00 -14.25
CA PHE A 182 7.32 -5.01 -14.13
C PHE A 182 7.55 -5.79 -15.43
N ALA A 183 7.10 -5.25 -16.56
CA ALA A 183 7.36 -5.84 -17.86
C ALA A 183 8.87 -5.85 -18.18
N SER A 184 9.36 -6.95 -18.72
CA SER A 184 10.77 -7.11 -19.13
C SER A 184 11.01 -6.82 -20.62
N ASN A 185 9.94 -6.61 -21.39
CA ASN A 185 9.97 -6.32 -22.81
C ASN A 185 8.76 -5.45 -23.22
N LYS A 186 8.78 -4.97 -24.45
CA LYS A 186 7.77 -4.06 -24.99
C LYS A 186 6.38 -4.72 -25.06
N GLU A 187 6.32 -5.96 -25.51
CA GLU A 187 5.08 -6.68 -25.74
C GLU A 187 4.30 -6.92 -24.44
N ASP A 188 5.01 -7.31 -23.37
CA ASP A 188 4.44 -7.49 -22.04
C ASP A 188 3.97 -6.16 -21.45
N PHE A 189 4.75 -5.10 -21.68
CA PHE A 189 4.38 -3.74 -21.27
C PHE A 189 3.09 -3.30 -21.97
N GLU A 190 3.02 -3.39 -23.29
CA GLU A 190 1.85 -2.98 -24.08
C GLU A 190 0.60 -3.80 -23.71
N ALA A 191 0.76 -5.11 -23.47
CA ALA A 191 -0.34 -5.96 -23.04
C ALA A 191 -0.85 -5.60 -21.63
N GLY A 192 0.06 -5.35 -20.68
CA GLY A 192 -0.30 -4.88 -19.33
C GLY A 192 -0.94 -3.49 -19.36
N TYR A 193 -0.40 -2.60 -20.19
CA TYR A 193 -0.91 -1.25 -20.36
C TYR A 193 -2.30 -1.22 -20.96
N LYS A 194 -2.53 -1.99 -22.03
CA LYS A 194 -3.85 -2.13 -22.64
C LYS A 194 -4.88 -2.63 -21.62
N LEU A 195 -4.52 -3.66 -20.84
CA LEU A 195 -5.39 -4.16 -19.77
C LEU A 195 -5.73 -3.05 -18.78
N LEU A 196 -4.73 -2.32 -18.28
CA LEU A 196 -4.93 -1.22 -17.35
C LEU A 196 -5.91 -0.17 -17.88
N ILE A 197 -5.75 0.27 -19.13
CA ILE A 197 -6.65 1.25 -19.77
C ILE A 197 -8.08 0.74 -19.88
N ASP A 198 -8.24 -0.51 -20.34
CA ASP A 198 -9.57 -1.10 -20.50
C ASP A 198 -10.27 -1.26 -19.14
N GLU A 199 -9.54 -1.59 -18.08
CA GLU A 199 -10.10 -1.68 -16.72
C GLU A 199 -10.40 -0.31 -16.11
N LEU A 200 -9.56 0.71 -16.33
CA LEU A 200 -9.85 2.08 -15.87
C LEU A 200 -11.15 2.62 -16.47
N LYS A 201 -11.46 2.33 -17.74
CA LYS A 201 -12.74 2.71 -18.36
C LYS A 201 -13.94 2.07 -17.67
N LYS A 202 -13.81 0.80 -17.29
CA LYS A 202 -14.86 0.08 -16.56
C LYS A 202 -15.05 0.65 -15.16
N VAL A 203 -13.95 0.91 -14.45
CA VAL A 203 -13.99 1.55 -13.12
C VAL A 203 -14.65 2.93 -13.20
N ASP A 204 -14.29 3.74 -14.18
CA ASP A 204 -14.88 5.08 -14.36
C ASP A 204 -16.39 5.00 -14.61
N THR A 205 -16.82 4.06 -15.45
CA THR A 205 -18.24 3.79 -15.70
C THR A 205 -18.97 3.34 -14.43
N GLU A 206 -18.40 2.41 -13.67
CA GLU A 206 -18.99 1.92 -12.41
C GLU A 206 -19.10 3.05 -11.36
N LEU A 207 -18.04 3.84 -11.19
CA LEU A 207 -18.04 4.99 -10.29
C LEU A 207 -19.04 6.06 -10.75
N ALA A 208 -19.26 6.23 -12.05
CA ALA A 208 -20.30 7.12 -12.56
C ALA A 208 -21.70 6.71 -12.07
N GLU A 209 -22.02 5.41 -12.15
CA GLU A 209 -23.32 4.88 -11.70
C GLU A 209 -23.51 5.04 -10.18
N ARG A 210 -22.43 4.90 -9.40
CA ARG A 210 -22.46 5.13 -7.95
C ARG A 210 -22.64 6.60 -7.59
N GLN A 211 -21.93 7.49 -8.31
CA GLN A 211 -22.03 8.94 -8.11
C GLN A 211 -23.40 9.49 -8.49
N LYS A 212 -24.06 8.95 -9.51
CA LYS A 212 -25.47 9.26 -9.83
C LYS A 212 -26.42 8.95 -8.68
N LYS A 213 -26.09 7.94 -7.87
CA LYS A 213 -26.85 7.54 -6.66
C LYS A 213 -26.39 8.28 -5.40
N GLY A 214 -25.49 9.26 -5.52
CA GLY A 214 -24.99 10.06 -4.39
C GLY A 214 -23.86 9.40 -3.59
N SER A 215 -23.28 8.30 -4.07
CA SER A 215 -22.10 7.68 -3.44
C SER A 215 -20.80 8.17 -4.09
N PHE A 216 -19.85 8.60 -3.26
CA PHE A 216 -18.51 9.07 -3.67
C PHE A 216 -17.39 8.11 -3.27
N PHE A 217 -17.75 6.87 -2.94
CA PHE A 217 -16.85 5.77 -2.56
C PHE A 217 -17.04 4.59 -3.51
N ALA A 218 -16.09 3.65 -3.48
CA ALA A 218 -16.12 2.43 -4.28
C ALA A 218 -17.35 1.58 -3.93
N VAL A 219 -17.64 1.38 -2.63
CA VAL A 219 -18.80 0.61 -2.16
C VAL A 219 -19.47 1.31 -0.97
N GLY A 220 -20.81 1.37 -0.97
CA GLY A 220 -21.58 2.00 0.11
C GLY A 220 -21.45 3.53 0.13
N SER A 221 -21.58 4.13 1.30
CA SER A 221 -21.51 5.57 1.53
C SER A 221 -20.35 6.00 2.45
N GLN A 222 -19.38 5.10 2.66
CA GLN A 222 -18.21 5.32 3.51
C GLN A 222 -16.97 4.68 2.87
N VAL A 223 -15.78 5.00 3.39
CA VAL A 223 -14.55 4.32 3.00
C VAL A 223 -14.62 2.84 3.39
N THR A 224 -14.28 1.96 2.45
CA THR A 224 -14.16 0.53 2.66
C THR A 224 -12.79 0.00 2.23
N GLU A 225 -12.48 -1.26 2.50
CA GLU A 225 -11.26 -1.90 1.97
C GLU A 225 -11.19 -1.88 0.43
N ALA A 226 -12.33 -1.78 -0.27
CA ALA A 226 -12.38 -1.63 -1.72
C ALA A 226 -11.76 -0.30 -2.17
N ASP A 227 -12.07 0.81 -1.49
CA ASP A 227 -11.46 2.11 -1.74
C ASP A 227 -9.95 2.06 -1.54
N ILE A 228 -9.51 1.49 -0.41
CA ILE A 228 -8.09 1.36 -0.06
C ILE A 228 -7.35 0.54 -1.12
N LYS A 229 -7.91 -0.59 -1.53
CA LYS A 229 -7.31 -1.48 -2.53
C LYS A 229 -7.17 -0.79 -3.89
N LEU A 230 -8.24 -0.14 -4.37
CA LEU A 230 -8.23 0.56 -5.64
C LEU A 230 -7.30 1.78 -5.62
N PHE A 231 -7.34 2.57 -4.54
CA PHE A 231 -6.56 3.81 -4.39
C PHE A 231 -5.07 3.53 -4.49
N THR A 232 -4.59 2.49 -3.80
CA THR A 232 -3.16 2.16 -3.79
C THR A 232 -2.64 1.80 -5.18
N SER A 233 -3.48 1.35 -6.11
CA SER A 233 -3.09 1.20 -7.51
C SER A 233 -3.18 2.53 -8.28
N ILE A 234 -4.29 3.27 -8.15
CA ILE A 234 -4.56 4.47 -8.95
C ILE A 234 -3.64 5.64 -8.60
N VAL A 235 -3.32 5.87 -7.32
CA VAL A 235 -2.46 6.98 -6.89
C VAL A 235 -1.01 6.84 -7.40
N ARG A 236 -0.63 5.66 -7.88
CA ARG A 236 0.68 5.38 -8.47
C ARG A 236 0.70 5.50 -9.97
N LEU A 237 -0.43 5.83 -10.59
CA LEU A 237 -0.53 6.12 -12.01
C LEU A 237 0.05 7.51 -12.28
N GLY A 238 1.36 7.64 -12.08
CA GLY A 238 2.17 8.66 -12.73
C GLY A 238 2.56 8.20 -14.12
N ARG A 239 3.49 8.90 -14.79
CA ARG A 239 4.05 8.39 -16.04
C ARG A 239 4.69 6.99 -15.81
N LEU A 240 3.93 5.88 -15.91
CA LEU A 240 4.35 4.49 -16.04
C LEU A 240 5.31 4.37 -17.22
N TYR A 241 6.57 4.76 -17.00
CA TYR A 241 7.73 4.55 -17.85
C TYR A 241 7.49 4.66 -19.36
N TYR A 242 6.75 5.71 -19.73
CA TYR A 242 6.27 5.94 -21.09
C TYR A 242 7.35 6.28 -22.12
N LYS A 243 8.62 6.45 -21.70
CA LYS A 243 9.68 6.94 -22.57
C LYS A 243 10.30 5.84 -23.45
N GLU A 244 10.29 4.58 -22.99
CA GLU A 244 10.95 3.48 -23.71
C GLU A 244 10.05 2.84 -24.79
N TYR A 245 8.72 2.98 -24.69
CA TYR A 245 7.77 2.23 -25.53
C TYR A 245 6.71 3.06 -26.26
N ASP A 246 6.79 4.39 -26.25
CA ASP A 246 5.90 5.31 -27.03
C ASP A 246 4.39 5.15 -26.74
N ALA A 247 4.02 4.74 -25.52
CA ALA A 247 2.62 4.58 -25.13
C ALA A 247 1.93 5.94 -24.85
N GLN A 248 0.62 6.01 -25.18
CA GLN A 248 -0.21 7.20 -24.98
C GLN A 248 -0.19 7.65 -23.51
N ARG A 249 -0.01 8.96 -23.28
CA ARG A 249 -0.05 9.57 -21.95
C ARG A 249 -1.43 9.39 -21.31
N LEU A 250 -1.47 8.89 -20.08
CA LEU A 250 -2.65 8.85 -19.22
C LEU A 250 -2.84 10.19 -18.50
N SER A 251 -4.07 10.71 -18.44
CA SER A 251 -4.43 11.80 -17.52
C SER A 251 -5.70 11.42 -16.78
N ILE A 252 -5.61 11.09 -15.49
CA ILE A 252 -6.78 10.67 -14.70
C ILE A 252 -7.86 11.75 -14.71
N GLY A 253 -7.48 13.01 -14.50
CA GLY A 253 -8.44 14.13 -14.49
C GLY A 253 -9.14 14.40 -15.83
N LYS A 254 -8.52 14.07 -16.97
CA LYS A 254 -9.11 14.32 -18.29
C LYS A 254 -9.84 13.11 -18.86
N ASP A 255 -9.26 11.93 -18.69
CA ASP A 255 -9.70 10.71 -19.36
C ASP A 255 -10.70 9.90 -18.51
N TYR A 256 -10.71 10.09 -17.18
CA TYR A 256 -11.53 9.34 -16.23
C TYR A 256 -12.13 10.26 -15.15
N PRO A 257 -13.11 11.10 -15.50
CA PRO A 257 -13.62 12.15 -14.61
C PRO A 257 -14.27 11.60 -13.33
N HIS A 258 -14.86 10.40 -13.37
CA HIS A 258 -15.50 9.80 -12.19
C HIS A 258 -14.47 9.14 -11.26
N VAL A 259 -13.43 8.52 -11.82
CA VAL A 259 -12.24 8.10 -11.06
C VAL A 259 -11.58 9.31 -10.41
N HIS A 260 -11.39 10.40 -11.15
CA HIS A 260 -10.76 11.62 -10.62
C HIS A 260 -11.56 12.20 -9.46
N LYS A 261 -12.89 12.29 -9.60
CA LYS A 261 -13.76 12.77 -8.52
C LYS A 261 -13.68 11.88 -7.27
N TRP A 262 -13.69 10.56 -7.44
CA TRP A 262 -13.50 9.61 -6.35
C TRP A 262 -12.11 9.76 -5.70
N LEU A 263 -11.05 9.91 -6.50
CA LEU A 263 -9.69 10.09 -6.01
C LEU A 263 -9.56 11.37 -5.19
N LYS A 264 -10.14 12.49 -5.67
CA LYS A 264 -10.20 13.76 -4.92
C LYS A 264 -10.95 13.60 -3.61
N ASN A 265 -12.08 12.91 -3.61
CA ASN A 265 -12.85 12.64 -2.39
C ASN A 265 -12.02 11.87 -1.34
N LEU A 266 -11.25 10.86 -1.76
CA LEU A 266 -10.33 10.15 -0.86
C LEU A 266 -9.14 11.01 -0.44
N TRP A 267 -8.65 11.90 -1.29
CA TRP A 267 -7.50 12.76 -1.01
C TRP A 267 -7.76 13.80 0.10
N GLU A 268 -9.02 14.14 0.36
CA GLU A 268 -9.42 14.97 1.51
C GLU A 268 -9.26 14.24 2.85
N ILE A 269 -9.09 12.91 2.85
CA ILE A 269 -8.92 12.10 4.05
C ILE A 269 -7.42 11.98 4.36
N PRO A 270 -6.95 12.44 5.54
CA PRO A 270 -5.52 12.44 5.88
C PRO A 270 -4.83 11.09 5.69
N ALA A 271 -5.52 9.99 5.99
CA ALA A 271 -4.98 8.64 5.82
C ALA A 271 -4.52 8.31 4.39
N PHE A 272 -5.19 8.86 3.37
CA PHE A 272 -4.81 8.64 1.97
C PHE A 272 -3.70 9.59 1.53
N LYS A 273 -3.76 10.84 1.98
CA LYS A 273 -2.79 11.89 1.65
C LYS A 273 -1.44 11.66 2.34
N ASP A 274 -1.44 11.50 3.66
CA ASP A 274 -0.23 11.45 4.49
C ASP A 274 0.58 10.16 4.26
N THR A 275 -0.07 9.11 3.76
CA THR A 275 0.58 7.84 3.41
C THR A 275 1.08 7.80 1.97
N THR A 276 0.94 8.89 1.22
CA THR A 276 1.37 9.01 -0.18
C THR A 276 2.54 9.99 -0.30
N SER A 277 3.73 9.48 -0.58
CA SER A 277 4.89 10.32 -0.94
C SER A 277 5.14 10.28 -2.45
N PHE A 278 4.69 11.31 -3.17
CA PHE A 278 4.99 11.43 -4.61
C PHE A 278 6.48 11.51 -4.89
N THR A 279 7.25 12.17 -4.01
CA THR A 279 8.71 12.23 -4.10
C THR A 279 9.31 10.82 -4.07
N GLN A 280 8.98 9.99 -3.07
CA GLN A 280 9.53 8.63 -3.02
C GLN A 280 9.01 7.73 -4.15
N LEU A 281 7.76 7.92 -4.59
CA LEU A 281 7.24 7.21 -5.76
C LEU A 281 8.04 7.56 -7.03
N THR A 282 8.39 8.84 -7.21
CA THR A 282 9.26 9.30 -8.30
C THR A 282 10.67 8.77 -8.14
N ASP A 283 11.29 8.91 -6.97
CA ASP A 283 12.67 8.46 -6.72
C ASP A 283 12.82 6.93 -6.89
N SER A 284 11.82 6.17 -6.42
CA SER A 284 11.73 4.72 -6.65
C SER A 284 11.60 4.38 -8.13
N ALA A 285 10.92 5.23 -8.89
CA ALA A 285 10.77 5.04 -10.31
C ALA A 285 12.07 5.29 -11.06
N GLU A 286 12.71 6.43 -10.81
CA GLU A 286 14.00 6.78 -11.40
C GLU A 286 15.08 5.74 -11.05
N SER A 287 15.08 5.25 -9.81
CA SER A 287 16.01 4.21 -9.37
C SER A 287 15.84 2.88 -10.13
N ARG A 288 14.64 2.56 -10.60
CA ARG A 288 14.38 1.31 -11.33
C ARG A 288 14.66 1.42 -12.82
N SER A 289 14.30 2.55 -13.44
CA SER A 289 14.49 2.78 -14.87
C SER A 289 15.89 3.28 -15.24
N GLY A 290 16.64 3.84 -14.29
CA GLY A 290 17.90 4.53 -14.55
C GLY A 290 17.72 5.89 -15.25
N HIS A 291 16.48 6.36 -15.43
CA HIS A 291 16.14 7.59 -16.13
C HIS A 291 15.33 8.53 -15.25
N LYS A 292 15.63 9.84 -15.32
CA LYS A 292 14.83 10.86 -14.64
C LYS A 292 13.41 10.91 -15.18
N VAL A 293 12.44 11.04 -14.28
CA VAL A 293 11.04 11.26 -14.63
C VAL A 293 10.85 12.74 -14.93
N SER A 294 10.43 13.07 -16.16
CA SER A 294 10.34 14.46 -16.64
C SER A 294 9.20 15.27 -16.04
N GLU A 295 8.17 14.62 -15.49
CA GLU A 295 6.98 15.25 -14.92
C GLU A 295 6.64 14.58 -13.59
N LYS A 296 6.26 15.36 -12.59
CA LYS A 296 5.96 14.83 -11.25
C LYS A 296 4.66 14.03 -11.26
N ILE A 297 4.58 12.94 -10.48
CA ILE A 297 3.44 12.01 -10.46
C ILE A 297 2.12 12.74 -10.14
N GLU A 298 2.16 13.71 -9.24
CA GLU A 298 0.99 14.50 -8.85
C GLU A 298 0.33 15.25 -10.03
N SER A 299 1.10 15.59 -11.07
CA SER A 299 0.56 16.29 -12.25
C SER A 299 -0.40 15.45 -13.08
N VAL A 300 -0.30 14.12 -12.99
CA VAL A 300 -1.19 13.18 -13.70
C VAL A 300 -2.52 13.03 -12.98
N LEU A 301 -2.49 13.16 -11.66
CA LEU A 301 -3.64 12.95 -10.79
C LEU A 301 -4.49 14.21 -10.62
N ASP A 302 -3.94 15.39 -10.92
CA ASP A 302 -4.63 16.69 -10.79
C ASP A 302 -5.31 16.85 -9.43
N LEU A 303 -4.53 16.58 -8.37
CA LEU A 303 -4.96 16.63 -6.96
C LEU A 303 -4.70 17.98 -6.29
N ALA A 304 -4.34 18.99 -7.08
CA ALA A 304 -4.11 20.37 -6.65
C ALA A 304 -5.40 21.21 -6.68
#